data_AF-A0A170NBT9-F1
#
_entry.id   AF-A0A170NBT9-F1
#
_cell.length_a   1.000
_cell.length_b   1.000
_cell.length_c   1.000
_cell.angle_alpha   90.00
_cell.angle_beta   90.00
_cell.angle_gamma   90.00
#
_symmetry.space_group_name_H-M   'P 1'
#
loop_
_entity.id
_entity.type
_entity.pdbx_description
1 polymer ?
#
loop_
_entity_poly.entity_id
_entity_poly.type
_entity_poly.pdbx_seq_one_letter_code
_entity_poly.pdbx_strand_id
1 'polypeptide(L)'
;MVPIILIIVGILLVVLNFNAVRKEEKSFQDKLNVKQNEMGNCELEIGKIRKEFAETIFELQKEIEDLKKQGNQDFHETILSEETFEGSEERSVEEEIKDIKDNNGNTEEEPEKSENLDEAAEEYANNIKIDEIRGLLKDNISVSDISEKTGIGKGEVLLIKELYAK
;
A
#
# COMPACT_ATOMS: atom_id res chain seq x y z
N MET A 1 -57.28 -40.60 40.99
CA MET A 1 -57.38 -39.87 39.71
C MET A 1 -56.55 -38.58 39.70
N VAL A 2 -56.77 -37.64 40.64
CA VAL A 2 -56.01 -36.37 40.75
C VAL A 2 -54.47 -36.51 40.74
N PRO A 3 -53.83 -37.42 41.50
CA PRO A 3 -52.36 -37.54 41.48
C PRO A 3 -51.80 -38.03 40.13
N ILE A 4 -52.56 -38.83 39.38
CA ILE A 4 -52.16 -39.31 38.06
C ILE A 4 -52.16 -38.16 37.05
N ILE A 5 -53.15 -37.26 37.14
CA ILE A 5 -53.25 -36.06 36.29
C ILE A 5 -52.06 -35.12 36.55
N LEU A 6 -51.66 -34.93 37.82
CA LEU A 6 -50.50 -34.12 38.18
C LEU A 6 -49.19 -34.65 37.57
N ILE A 7 -49.00 -35.97 37.57
CA ILE A 7 -47.81 -36.61 36.96
C ILE A 7 -47.80 -36.38 35.45
N ILE A 8 -48.94 -36.51 34.77
CA ILE A 8 -49.04 -36.31 33.32
C ILE A 8 -48.73 -34.86 32.94
N VAL A 9 -49.27 -33.89 33.69
CA VAL A 9 -48.99 -32.46 33.47
C VAL A 9 -47.52 -32.13 33.70
N GLY A 10 -46.89 -32.72 34.73
CA GLY A 10 -45.46 -32.56 34.98
C GLY A 10 -44.59 -33.07 33.83
N ILE A 11 -44.89 -34.26 33.31
CA ILE A 11 -44.18 -34.84 32.15
C ILE A 11 -44.39 -33.98 30.90
N LEU A 12 -45.62 -33.49 30.66
CA LEU A 12 -45.92 -32.59 29.55
C LEU A 12 -45.11 -31.29 29.62
N LEU A 13 -45.01 -30.68 30.79
CA LEU A 13 -44.21 -29.47 30.98
C LEU A 13 -42.72 -29.71 30.75
N VAL A 14 -42.18 -30.84 31.21
CA VAL A 14 -40.77 -31.22 30.96
C VAL A 14 -40.52 -31.38 29.46
N VAL A 15 -41.40 -32.09 28.74
CA VAL A 15 -41.27 -32.29 27.29
C VAL A 15 -41.38 -30.97 26.52
N LEU A 16 -42.35 -30.11 26.86
CA LEU A 16 -42.53 -28.81 26.22
C LEU A 16 -41.33 -27.89 26.44
N ASN A 17 -40.80 -27.83 27.67
CA ASN A 17 -39.64 -27.00 27.99
C ASN A 17 -38.37 -27.52 27.29
N PHE A 18 -38.15 -28.84 27.31
CA PHE A 18 -37.02 -29.47 26.62
C PHE A 18 -37.05 -29.23 25.10
N ASN A 19 -38.23 -29.32 24.48
CA ASN A 19 -38.38 -29.09 23.05
C ASN A 19 -38.17 -27.60 22.68
N ALA A 20 -38.58 -26.67 23.56
CA ALA A 20 -38.34 -25.24 23.37
C ALA A 20 -36.83 -24.91 23.39
N VAL A 21 -36.11 -25.40 24.41
CA VAL A 21 -34.66 -25.18 24.57
C VAL A 21 -33.87 -25.76 23.39
N ARG A 22 -34.18 -26.99 22.97
CA ARG A 22 -33.47 -27.65 21.85
C ARG A 22 -33.72 -26.97 20.49
N LYS A 23 -34.82 -26.23 20.33
CA LYS A 23 -35.16 -25.55 19.08
C LYS A 23 -34.32 -24.29 18.87
N GLU A 24 -33.94 -23.61 19.95
CA GLU A 24 -33.10 -22.41 19.89
C GLU A 24 -31.65 -22.76 19.51
N GLU A 25 -31.06 -23.79 20.12
CA GLU A 25 -29.68 -24.20 19.86
C GLU A 25 -29.44 -24.52 18.38
N LYS A 26 -30.40 -25.17 17.71
CA LYS A 26 -30.27 -25.50 16.28
C LYS A 26 -30.24 -24.27 15.38
N SER A 27 -31.02 -23.22 15.69
CA SER A 27 -31.08 -22.04 14.83
C SER A 27 -29.86 -21.13 14.98
N PHE A 28 -29.27 -21.04 16.17
CA PHE A 28 -28.06 -20.24 16.39
C PHE A 28 -26.81 -20.96 15.92
N GLN A 29 -26.69 -22.26 16.19
CA GLN A 29 -25.55 -23.06 15.75
C GLN A 29 -25.45 -23.11 14.22
N ASP A 30 -26.59 -23.27 13.53
CA ASP A 30 -26.63 -23.31 12.06
C ASP A 30 -26.18 -21.97 11.45
N LYS A 31 -26.72 -20.85 11.93
CA LYS A 31 -26.31 -19.50 11.48
C LYS A 31 -24.85 -19.18 11.81
N LEU A 32 -24.35 -19.65 12.95
CA LEU A 32 -22.96 -19.43 13.36
C LEU A 32 -21.99 -20.23 12.48
N ASN A 33 -22.32 -21.49 12.19
CA ASN A 33 -21.50 -22.37 11.36
C ASN A 33 -21.43 -21.86 9.91
N VAL A 34 -22.55 -21.41 9.34
CA VAL A 34 -22.58 -20.75 8.02
C VAL A 34 -21.65 -19.54 7.98
N LYS A 35 -21.74 -18.64 8.97
CA LYS A 35 -20.91 -17.43 9.05
C LYS A 35 -19.43 -17.75 9.28
N GLN A 36 -19.12 -18.75 10.10
CA GLN A 36 -17.75 -19.18 10.36
C GLN A 36 -17.09 -19.78 9.13
N ASN A 37 -17.82 -20.60 8.37
CA ASN A 37 -17.32 -21.20 7.13
C ASN A 37 -17.13 -20.15 6.02
N GLU A 38 -18.04 -19.19 5.91
CA GLU A 38 -17.90 -18.05 4.99
C GLU A 38 -16.69 -17.19 5.34
N MET A 39 -16.46 -16.93 6.64
CA MET A 39 -15.28 -16.18 7.10
C MET A 39 -13.96 -16.92 6.81
N GLY A 40 -13.94 -18.26 6.91
CA GLY A 40 -12.79 -19.07 6.52
C GLY A 40 -12.46 -18.96 5.02
N ASN A 41 -13.47 -18.83 4.16
CA ASN A 41 -13.27 -18.58 2.73
C ASN A 41 -12.69 -17.18 2.45
N CYS A 42 -13.18 -16.15 3.15
CA CYS A 42 -12.62 -14.80 3.03
C CYS A 42 -11.13 -14.76 3.45
N GLU A 43 -10.77 -15.42 4.56
CA GLU A 43 -9.39 -15.48 5.03
C GLU A 43 -8.47 -16.22 4.04
N LEU A 44 -8.97 -17.31 3.43
CA LEU A 44 -8.28 -18.03 2.37
C LEU A 44 -8.06 -17.16 1.13
N GLU A 45 -9.06 -16.39 0.71
CA GLU A 45 -8.98 -15.48 -0.44
C GLU A 45 -7.99 -14.34 -0.19
N ILE A 46 -8.00 -13.74 1.02
CA ILE A 46 -7.00 -12.75 1.46
C ILE A 46 -5.59 -13.36 1.42
N GLY A 47 -5.43 -14.62 1.84
CA GLY A 47 -4.17 -15.34 1.76
C GLY A 47 -3.66 -15.49 0.33
N LYS A 48 -4.55 -15.82 -0.62
CA LYS A 48 -4.21 -15.90 -2.05
C LYS A 48 -3.78 -14.56 -2.62
N ILE A 49 -4.54 -13.50 -2.34
CA ILE A 49 -4.23 -12.15 -2.79
C ILE A 49 -2.85 -11.70 -2.27
N ARG A 50 -2.57 -11.92 -0.98
CA ARG A 50 -1.24 -11.59 -0.41
C ARG A 50 -0.11 -12.37 -1.06
N LYS A 51 -0.35 -13.65 -1.40
CA LYS A 51 0.61 -14.48 -2.11
C LYS A 51 0.89 -13.92 -3.51
N GLU A 52 -0.15 -13.63 -4.28
CA GLU A 52 -0.04 -13.07 -5.62
C GLU A 52 0.71 -11.73 -5.61
N PHE A 53 0.39 -10.83 -4.67
CA PHE A 53 1.11 -9.58 -4.51
C PHE A 53 2.58 -9.77 -4.12
N ALA A 54 2.89 -10.72 -3.23
CA ALA A 54 4.27 -11.00 -2.86
C ALA A 54 5.09 -11.54 -4.04
N GLU A 55 4.48 -12.39 -4.89
CA GLU A 55 5.10 -12.88 -6.11
C GLU A 55 5.37 -11.74 -7.10
N THR A 56 4.40 -10.84 -7.34
CA THR A 56 4.60 -9.67 -8.21
C THR A 56 5.67 -8.71 -7.67
N ILE A 57 5.66 -8.40 -6.38
CA ILE A 57 6.67 -7.51 -5.78
C ILE A 57 8.07 -8.12 -5.90
N PHE A 58 8.18 -9.43 -5.67
CA PHE A 58 9.46 -10.13 -5.79
C PHE A 58 9.97 -10.15 -7.24
N GLU A 59 9.10 -10.36 -8.21
CA GLU A 59 9.44 -10.31 -9.63
C GLU A 59 9.93 -8.92 -10.05
N LEU A 60 9.24 -7.86 -9.63
CA LEU A 60 9.67 -6.48 -9.87
C LEU A 60 11.03 -6.18 -9.22
N GLN A 61 11.26 -6.64 -7.98
CA GLN A 61 12.55 -6.47 -7.31
C GLN A 61 13.68 -7.14 -8.07
N LYS A 62 13.43 -8.35 -8.59
CA LYS A 62 14.39 -9.08 -9.40
C LYS A 62 14.68 -8.36 -10.72
N GLU A 63 13.65 -7.89 -11.41
CA GLU A 63 13.80 -7.12 -12.65
C GLU A 63 14.62 -5.84 -12.43
N ILE A 64 14.36 -5.11 -11.35
CA ILE A 64 15.14 -3.92 -10.95
C ILE A 64 16.61 -4.30 -10.67
N GLU A 65 16.85 -5.42 -9.98
CA GLU A 65 18.21 -5.90 -9.72
C GLU A 65 18.96 -6.26 -11.01
N ASP A 66 18.28 -6.94 -11.93
CA ASP A 66 18.85 -7.34 -13.22
C ASP A 66 19.14 -6.12 -14.10
N LEU A 67 18.22 -5.15 -14.17
CA LEU A 67 18.42 -3.85 -14.83
C LEU A 67 19.60 -3.07 -14.23
N LYS A 68 19.72 -3.06 -12.90
CA LYS A 68 20.83 -2.42 -12.19
C LYS A 68 22.18 -3.08 -12.51
N LYS A 69 22.23 -4.41 -12.63
CA LYS A 69 23.44 -5.13 -13.05
C LYS A 69 23.82 -4.80 -14.48
N GLN A 70 22.83 -4.74 -15.39
CA GLN A 70 23.06 -4.41 -16.79
C GLN A 70 23.61 -2.98 -16.97
N GLY A 71 23.03 -1.99 -16.30
CA GLY A 71 23.53 -0.60 -16.33
C GLY A 71 24.94 -0.43 -15.75
N ASN A 72 25.40 -1.34 -14.89
CA ASN A 72 26.76 -1.37 -14.36
C ASN A 72 27.76 -2.10 -15.28
N GLN A 73 27.32 -2.97 -16.19
CA GLN A 73 28.20 -3.68 -17.13
C GLN A 73 28.59 -2.81 -18.33
N ASP A 74 27.73 -1.89 -18.77
CA ASP A 74 28.01 -0.98 -19.89
C ASP A 74 29.12 0.04 -19.60
N PHE A 75 29.55 0.20 -18.34
CA PHE A 75 30.66 1.08 -17.95
C PHE A 75 32.03 0.39 -17.82
N HIS A 76 32.11 -0.95 -17.88
CA HIS A 76 33.36 -1.68 -17.60
C HIS A 76 34.03 -2.29 -18.85
N GLU A 77 33.44 -2.17 -20.04
CA GLU A 77 34.03 -2.74 -21.28
C GLU A 77 35.03 -1.80 -21.99
N THR A 78 35.21 -0.55 -21.53
CA THR A 78 36.16 0.39 -22.17
C THR A 78 37.57 0.39 -21.54
N ILE A 79 37.77 -0.23 -20.38
CA ILE A 79 39.09 -0.27 -19.72
C ILE A 79 39.41 -1.71 -19.35
N LEU A 80 39.88 -2.51 -20.32
CA LEU A 80 40.70 -3.70 -20.06
C LEU A 80 41.25 -4.24 -21.39
N SER A 81 42.11 -3.45 -22.01
CA SER A 81 43.04 -3.95 -23.01
C SER A 81 44.35 -3.19 -22.91
N GLU A 82 45.08 -3.37 -21.81
CA GLU A 82 46.53 -3.57 -21.90
C GLU A 82 47.15 -3.96 -20.54
N GLU A 83 48.03 -4.96 -20.64
CA GLU A 83 49.12 -5.30 -19.73
C GLU A 83 48.86 -6.17 -18.48
N THR A 84 49.09 -7.46 -18.72
CA THR A 84 49.76 -8.42 -17.82
C THR A 84 50.88 -7.81 -16.96
N PHE A 85 50.81 -7.99 -15.64
CA PHE A 85 52.00 -8.29 -14.81
C PHE A 85 51.59 -9.05 -13.53
N GLU A 86 52.17 -10.25 -13.38
CA GLU A 86 52.14 -11.06 -12.15
C GLU A 86 52.91 -10.37 -11.01
N GLY A 87 52.48 -10.60 -9.77
CA GLY A 87 53.41 -10.55 -8.63
C GLY A 87 52.88 -9.93 -7.34
N SER A 88 52.93 -10.74 -6.28
CA SER A 88 52.99 -10.43 -4.85
C SER A 88 53.29 -8.97 -4.46
N GLU A 89 52.57 -8.45 -3.47
CA GLU A 89 53.12 -8.05 -2.14
C GLU A 89 52.10 -7.16 -1.42
N GLU A 90 51.82 -7.49 -0.15
CA GLU A 90 51.14 -6.61 0.80
C GLU A 90 51.94 -5.31 0.98
N ARG A 91 51.28 -4.15 0.88
CA ARG A 91 51.80 -2.94 1.52
C ARG A 91 50.70 -1.96 1.90
N SER A 92 50.44 -1.91 3.21
CA SER A 92 49.75 -0.82 3.91
C SER A 92 50.45 0.51 3.63
N VAL A 93 49.69 1.52 3.16
CA VAL A 93 50.04 2.93 3.35
C VAL A 93 48.76 3.70 3.63
N GLU A 94 48.76 4.31 4.79
CA GLU A 94 47.78 5.22 5.37
C GLU A 94 48.21 6.66 5.01
N GLU A 95 47.25 7.54 4.72
CA GLU A 95 47.30 9.04 4.59
C GLU A 95 46.31 9.44 3.47
N GLU A 96 45.51 10.50 3.50
CA GLU A 96 45.30 11.63 4.40
C GLU A 96 43.91 12.18 3.99
N ILE A 97 42.96 12.38 4.94
CA ILE A 97 41.72 13.10 4.63
C ILE A 97 42.02 14.60 4.71
N LYS A 98 42.01 15.28 3.56
CA LYS A 98 42.02 16.75 3.49
C LYS A 98 40.59 17.27 3.42
N ASP A 99 40.13 17.81 4.55
CA ASP A 99 38.95 18.66 4.65
C ASP A 99 39.16 19.94 3.81
N ILE A 100 38.33 20.13 2.78
CA ILE A 100 38.23 21.42 2.08
C ILE A 100 37.05 22.17 2.70
N LYS A 101 37.39 23.07 3.63
CA LYS A 101 36.57 24.24 3.96
C LYS A 101 36.89 25.32 2.94
N ASP A 102 35.93 25.67 2.09
CA ASP A 102 35.92 26.96 1.42
C ASP A 102 34.64 27.71 1.76
N ASN A 103 34.83 28.81 2.48
CA ASN A 103 33.83 29.77 2.91
C ASN A 103 34.17 31.08 2.19
N ASN A 104 33.37 31.44 1.19
CA ASN A 104 33.30 32.79 0.61
C ASN A 104 31.97 32.84 -0.15
N GLY A 105 30.94 33.57 0.25
CA GLY A 105 30.90 35.02 0.46
C GLY A 105 29.78 35.54 -0.45
N ASN A 106 28.69 36.02 0.16
CA ASN A 106 27.45 36.50 -0.48
C ASN A 106 27.67 37.58 -1.56
N THR A 107 26.79 37.62 -2.57
CA THR A 107 25.83 38.72 -2.89
C THR A 107 25.54 38.82 -4.39
N GLU A 108 24.28 38.51 -4.73
CA GLU A 108 23.33 39.13 -5.69
C GLU A 108 23.86 39.93 -6.89
N GLU A 109 23.44 39.58 -8.12
CA GLU A 109 22.53 40.36 -8.98
C GLU A 109 22.33 39.71 -10.39
N GLU A 110 21.07 39.71 -10.84
CA GLU A 110 20.41 39.21 -12.08
C GLU A 110 20.87 39.89 -13.42
N PRO A 111 20.25 39.68 -14.62
CA PRO A 111 19.39 38.61 -15.18
C PRO A 111 19.82 38.17 -16.62
N GLU A 112 19.00 37.32 -17.25
CA GLU A 112 18.69 37.22 -18.70
C GLU A 112 18.99 35.88 -19.41
N LYS A 113 17.93 35.05 -19.44
CA LYS A 113 17.24 34.51 -20.62
C LYS A 113 18.08 34.02 -21.80
N SER A 114 18.15 32.70 -21.96
CA SER A 114 18.10 32.09 -23.29
C SER A 114 17.48 30.70 -23.23
N GLU A 115 16.51 30.51 -24.12
CA GLU A 115 15.67 29.34 -24.35
C GLU A 115 16.47 28.03 -24.49
N ASN A 116 16.00 26.95 -23.86
CA ASN A 116 15.63 25.67 -24.48
C ASN A 116 15.45 24.52 -23.46
N LEU A 117 14.68 23.51 -23.91
CA LEU A 117 14.50 22.14 -23.42
C LEU A 117 13.38 21.82 -22.40
N ASP A 118 12.32 21.26 -22.97
CA ASP A 118 11.77 19.92 -22.71
C ASP A 118 11.33 19.51 -21.30
N GLU A 119 10.03 19.18 -21.24
CA GLU A 119 9.46 18.03 -20.52
C GLU A 119 9.96 17.76 -19.10
N ALA A 120 9.74 18.70 -18.18
CA ALA A 120 9.88 18.45 -16.75
C ALA A 120 8.83 19.22 -15.91
N ALA A 121 7.59 19.32 -16.40
CA ALA A 121 6.54 20.14 -15.79
C ALA A 121 5.48 19.35 -15.00
N GLU A 122 5.71 18.08 -14.66
CA GLU A 122 4.68 17.28 -13.98
C GLU A 122 4.75 17.30 -12.44
N GLU A 123 5.89 17.66 -11.84
CA GLU A 123 6.06 17.43 -10.40
C GLU A 123 5.50 18.56 -9.50
N TYR A 124 5.35 19.78 -10.03
CA TYR A 124 4.77 20.91 -9.28
C TYR A 124 3.25 21.10 -9.48
N ALA A 125 2.63 20.37 -10.41
CA ALA A 125 1.19 20.50 -10.72
C ALA A 125 0.28 19.81 -9.69
N ASN A 126 0.82 18.89 -8.87
CA ASN A 126 0.01 18.07 -7.96
C ASN A 126 -0.56 18.86 -6.78
N ASN A 127 0.19 19.82 -6.21
CA ASN A 127 -0.29 20.62 -5.08
C ASN A 127 -1.46 21.54 -5.48
N ILE A 128 -1.40 22.12 -6.68
CA ILE A 128 -2.45 23.03 -7.19
C ILE A 128 -3.78 22.30 -7.36
N LYS A 129 -3.76 21.05 -7.83
CA LYS A 129 -4.97 20.23 -8.00
C LYS A 129 -5.61 19.83 -6.67
N ILE A 130 -4.82 19.60 -5.63
CA ILE A 130 -5.32 19.24 -4.29
C ILE A 130 -6.08 20.42 -3.66
N ASP A 131 -5.54 21.64 -3.77
CA ASP A 131 -6.20 22.84 -3.25
C ASP A 131 -7.51 23.16 -3.99
N GLU A 132 -7.56 22.93 -5.31
CA GLU A 132 -8.80 23.07 -6.08
C GLU A 132 -9.87 22.07 -5.61
N ILE A 133 -9.52 20.80 -5.43
CA ILE A 133 -10.45 19.76 -4.96
C ILE A 133 -10.97 20.08 -3.56
N ARG A 134 -10.10 20.58 -2.67
CA ARG A 134 -10.49 21.01 -1.33
C ARG A 134 -11.49 22.17 -1.37
N GLY A 135 -11.32 23.10 -2.30
CA GLY A 135 -12.29 24.18 -2.56
C GLY A 135 -13.66 23.63 -2.98
N LEU A 136 -13.67 22.79 -4.01
CA LEU A 136 -14.91 22.20 -4.54
C LEU A 136 -15.64 21.32 -3.49
N LEU A 137 -14.90 20.66 -2.62
CA LEU A 137 -15.45 19.85 -1.54
C LEU A 137 -16.12 20.69 -0.44
N LYS A 138 -15.60 21.91 -0.18
CA LYS A 138 -16.23 22.88 0.74
C LYS A 138 -17.53 23.44 0.17
N ASP A 139 -17.62 23.56 -1.15
CA ASP A 139 -18.80 24.06 -1.87
C ASP A 139 -19.96 23.03 -1.95
N ASN A 140 -19.90 21.92 -1.19
CA ASN A 140 -20.88 20.82 -1.18
C ASN A 140 -21.11 20.17 -2.56
N ILE A 141 -20.13 20.26 -3.46
CA ILE A 141 -20.19 19.61 -4.77
C ILE A 141 -20.00 18.09 -4.57
N SER A 142 -20.70 17.29 -5.37
CA SER A 142 -20.61 15.84 -5.27
C SER A 142 -19.24 15.33 -5.74
N VAL A 143 -18.78 14.22 -5.14
CA VAL A 143 -17.50 13.58 -5.50
C VAL A 143 -17.46 13.19 -6.99
N SER A 144 -18.62 12.89 -7.58
CA SER A 144 -18.70 12.55 -9.01
C SER A 144 -18.45 13.75 -9.90
N ASP A 145 -19.00 14.91 -9.56
CA ASP A 145 -18.87 16.13 -10.37
C ASP A 145 -17.45 16.72 -10.23
N ILE A 146 -16.84 16.59 -9.04
CA ILE A 146 -15.45 16.96 -8.81
C ILE A 146 -14.53 16.12 -9.69
N SER A 147 -14.75 14.81 -9.73
CA SER A 147 -13.98 13.88 -10.56
C SER A 147 -14.05 14.22 -12.05
N GLU A 148 -15.22 14.61 -12.53
CA GLU A 148 -15.42 15.02 -13.92
C GLU A 148 -14.76 16.38 -14.23
N LYS A 149 -14.82 17.34 -13.29
CA LYS A 149 -14.27 18.68 -13.47
C LYS A 149 -12.75 18.74 -13.36
N THR A 150 -12.14 17.93 -12.49
CA THR A 150 -10.69 17.93 -12.24
C THR A 150 -9.94 16.83 -12.99
N GLY A 151 -10.66 15.91 -13.64
CA GLY A 151 -10.08 14.77 -14.36
C GLY A 151 -9.41 13.73 -13.44
N ILE A 152 -9.71 13.80 -12.14
CA ILE A 152 -9.12 12.96 -11.09
C ILE A 152 -10.11 11.84 -10.73
N GLY A 153 -9.59 10.66 -10.41
CA GLY A 153 -10.42 9.50 -10.12
C GLY A 153 -11.29 9.70 -8.87
N LYS A 154 -12.50 9.13 -8.85
CA LYS A 154 -13.39 9.20 -7.67
C LYS A 154 -12.70 8.73 -6.39
N GLY A 155 -11.84 7.70 -6.48
CA GLY A 155 -11.04 7.20 -5.37
C GLY A 155 -10.01 8.22 -4.85
N GLU A 156 -9.37 8.97 -5.76
CA GLU A 156 -8.39 10.01 -5.40
C GLU A 156 -9.08 11.22 -4.74
N VAL A 157 -10.26 11.61 -5.22
CA VAL A 157 -11.06 12.66 -4.57
C VAL A 157 -11.46 12.25 -3.14
N LEU A 158 -11.80 10.97 -2.93
CA LEU A 158 -12.09 10.40 -1.60
C LEU A 158 -10.85 10.39 -0.69
N LEU A 159 -9.69 10.01 -1.22
CA LEU A 159 -8.41 10.05 -0.49
C LEU A 159 -8.06 11.48 -0.06
N ILE A 160 -8.23 12.46 -0.96
CA ILE A 160 -7.97 13.88 -0.65
C ILE A 160 -8.95 14.37 0.43
N LYS A 161 -10.22 14.00 0.34
CA LYS A 161 -11.21 14.29 1.39
C LYS A 161 -10.80 13.75 2.76
N GLU A 162 -10.32 12.52 2.83
CA GLU A 162 -9.99 11.88 4.11
C GLU A 162 -8.67 12.36 4.71
N LEU A 163 -7.67 12.66 3.86
CA LEU A 163 -6.31 12.99 4.31
C LEU A 163 -6.07 14.50 4.45
N TYR A 164 -6.73 15.34 3.64
CA TYR A 164 -6.43 16.78 3.53
C TYR A 164 -7.57 17.71 3.97
N ALA A 165 -8.77 17.19 4.28
CA ALA A 165 -9.92 18.00 4.70
C ALA A 165 -10.21 17.96 6.23
N LYS A 166 -9.24 17.51 7.04
CA LYS A 166 -9.30 17.66 8.50
C LYS A 166 -9.10 19.12 8.92
#